data_AF-A0A8H5PDL4-F1
#
_entry.id   AF-A0A8H5PDL4-F1
#
_cell.length_a   1.000
_cell.length_b   1.000
_cell.length_c   1.000
_cell.angle_alpha   90.00
_cell.angle_beta   90.00
_cell.angle_gamma   90.00
#
_symmetry.space_group_name_H-M   'P 1'
#
loop_
_entity.id
_entity.type
_entity.pdbx_description
1 polymer ?
#
loop_
_entity_poly.entity_id
_entity_poly.type
_entity_poly.pdbx_seq_one_letter_code
_entity_poly.pdbx_strand_id
1 'polypeptide(L)'
;MASGDKTQHFEMLGKSLFKLYESEMYSDLKIACGWDIHKVHKAIVCPRSTFFTAACNGNFKEGLENMIHLPDDDPVVVREMVYYLYNLDLVGYEFVPEDGNFVEEELSDTEYDGATIRRMEWLGHRFVGNRFVGNRRVKRLVPKLGVRIGPPKNLRLFAKVYAIGEKYGIPGLKAIALSKFETLAKAYAQTEDFRLAAEEVYTSTIDQDRGMRDVVVKTVEENIALLNDAGFEALAKNTELGHDLLMKLTSTRRAG
;
A
#
# COMPACT_ATOMS: atom_id res chain seq x y z
N MET A 1 -9.13 -28.83 -11.99
CA MET A 1 -10.06 -27.69 -12.15
C MET A 1 -10.87 -27.54 -10.86
N ALA A 2 -10.32 -26.85 -9.84
CA ALA A 2 -10.98 -26.65 -8.54
C ALA A 2 -10.63 -25.29 -7.88
N SER A 3 -9.92 -24.40 -8.57
CA SER A 3 -9.47 -23.11 -8.01
C SER A 3 -10.47 -21.97 -8.18
N GLY A 4 -11.48 -22.10 -9.06
CA GLY A 4 -12.48 -21.06 -9.30
C GLY A 4 -13.50 -20.88 -8.18
N ASP A 5 -13.76 -21.94 -7.40
CA ASP A 5 -14.83 -21.99 -6.40
C ASP A 5 -14.43 -21.29 -5.08
N LYS A 6 -13.19 -21.50 -4.62
CA LYS A 6 -12.70 -20.89 -3.38
C LYS A 6 -12.62 -19.37 -3.44
N THR A 7 -12.23 -18.80 -4.59
CA THR A 7 -12.13 -17.34 -4.76
C THR A 7 -13.49 -16.67 -4.58
N GLN A 8 -14.56 -17.26 -5.13
CA GLN A 8 -15.92 -16.73 -4.98
C GLN A 8 -16.37 -16.76 -3.51
N HIS A 9 -16.06 -17.84 -2.78
CA HIS A 9 -16.37 -17.93 -1.36
C HIS A 9 -15.63 -16.90 -0.49
N PHE A 10 -14.35 -16.63 -0.77
CA PHE A 10 -13.61 -15.58 -0.08
C PHE A 10 -14.18 -14.18 -0.39
N GLU A 11 -14.60 -13.94 -1.63
CA GLU A 11 -15.25 -12.69 -2.02
C GLU A 11 -16.60 -12.50 -1.28
N MET A 12 -17.40 -13.57 -1.17
CA MET A 12 -18.65 -13.54 -0.41
C MET A 12 -18.42 -13.24 1.08
N LEU A 13 -17.41 -13.86 1.69
CA LEU A 13 -17.04 -13.58 3.08
C LEU A 13 -16.56 -12.13 3.25
N GLY A 14 -15.72 -11.63 2.33
CA GLY A 14 -15.25 -10.25 2.32
C GLY A 14 -16.40 -9.25 2.23
N LYS A 15 -17.40 -9.49 1.37
CA LYS A 15 -18.61 -8.66 1.28
C LYS A 15 -19.41 -8.63 2.58
N SER A 16 -19.52 -9.76 3.28
CA SER A 16 -20.19 -9.83 4.57
C SER A 16 -19.43 -9.04 5.65
N LEU A 17 -18.09 -9.12 5.67
CA LEU A 17 -17.27 -8.31 6.58
C LEU A 17 -17.37 -6.81 6.28
N PHE A 18 -17.34 -6.41 5.01
CA PHE A 18 -17.53 -5.02 4.61
C PHE A 18 -18.88 -4.46 5.07
N LYS A 19 -19.96 -5.26 4.97
CA LYS A 19 -21.28 -4.85 5.50
C LYS A 19 -21.27 -4.62 7.01
N LEU A 20 -20.53 -5.42 7.78
CA LEU A 20 -20.38 -5.19 9.23
C LEU A 20 -19.63 -3.88 9.51
N TYR A 21 -18.60 -3.57 8.72
CA TYR A 21 -17.89 -2.29 8.80
C TYR A 21 -18.81 -1.10 8.49
N GLU A 22 -19.57 -1.16 7.40
CA GLU A 22 -20.42 -0.05 6.94
C GLU A 22 -21.65 0.17 7.84
N SER A 23 -22.29 -0.91 8.28
CA SER A 23 -23.53 -0.82 9.07
C SER A 23 -23.32 -0.61 10.57
N GLU A 24 -22.12 -0.93 11.07
CA GLU A 24 -21.78 -0.96 12.51
C GLU A 24 -22.68 -1.87 13.38
N MET A 25 -23.56 -2.66 12.75
CA MET A 25 -24.52 -3.52 13.46
C MET A 25 -23.80 -4.64 14.19
N TYR A 26 -24.21 -4.91 15.43
CA TYR A 26 -23.62 -5.93 16.32
C TYR A 26 -22.23 -5.57 16.87
N SER A 27 -21.81 -4.31 16.73
CA SER A 27 -20.59 -3.82 17.37
C SER A 27 -20.65 -3.93 18.90
N ASP A 28 -19.56 -4.41 19.49
CA ASP A 28 -19.39 -4.70 20.91
C ASP A 28 -18.13 -4.03 21.49
N LEU A 29 -17.49 -3.14 20.71
CA LEU A 29 -16.30 -2.38 21.06
C LEU A 29 -16.29 -1.03 20.33
N LYS A 30 -15.75 0.01 20.98
CA LYS A 30 -15.46 1.31 20.36
C LYS A 30 -13.96 1.58 20.38
N ILE A 31 -13.43 2.12 19.29
CA ILE A 31 -12.06 2.66 19.22
C ILE A 31 -12.18 4.16 18.99
N ALA A 32 -11.67 4.96 19.91
CA ALA A 32 -11.67 6.42 19.83
C ALA A 32 -10.26 6.94 19.56
N CYS A 33 -10.12 7.79 18.54
CA CYS A 33 -8.88 8.44 18.14
C CYS A 33 -9.16 9.91 17.81
N GLY A 34 -8.81 10.82 18.73
CA GLY A 34 -9.22 12.22 18.63
C GLY A 34 -10.75 12.36 18.59
N TRP A 35 -11.27 12.90 17.50
CA TRP A 35 -12.72 13.06 17.28
C TRP A 35 -13.37 11.86 16.58
N ASP A 36 -12.58 10.95 16.04
CA ASP A 36 -13.07 9.79 15.32
C ASP A 36 -13.40 8.67 16.31
N ILE A 37 -14.62 8.15 16.23
CA ILE A 37 -15.08 7.00 17.01
C ILE A 37 -15.52 5.91 16.04
N HIS A 38 -14.84 4.78 16.07
CA HIS A 38 -15.15 3.61 15.26
C HIS A 38 -15.89 2.58 16.11
N LYS A 39 -17.10 2.20 15.72
CA LYS A 39 -17.79 1.04 16.30
C LYS A 39 -17.33 -0.22 15.60
N VAL A 40 -16.75 -1.16 16.35
CA VAL A 40 -16.10 -2.35 15.80
C VAL A 40 -16.53 -3.61 16.55
N HIS A 41 -16.13 -4.76 16.02
CA HIS A 41 -16.48 -6.09 16.51
C HIS A 41 -15.23 -6.77 17.07
N LYS A 42 -15.22 -7.12 18.35
CA LYS A 42 -14.13 -7.86 19.01
C LYS A 42 -13.78 -9.14 18.26
N ALA A 43 -14.81 -9.85 17.79
CA ALA A 43 -14.66 -11.08 17.01
C ALA A 43 -13.87 -10.90 15.70
N ILE A 44 -13.76 -9.67 15.19
CA ILE A 44 -13.01 -9.34 13.97
C ILE A 44 -11.65 -8.73 14.34
N VAL A 45 -11.63 -7.75 15.23
CA VAL A 45 -10.41 -6.97 15.51
C VAL A 45 -9.42 -7.72 16.41
N CYS A 46 -9.89 -8.46 17.42
CA CYS A 46 -9.00 -9.15 18.35
C CYS A 46 -8.18 -10.25 17.65
N PRO A 47 -8.77 -11.19 16.89
CA PRO A 47 -7.98 -12.24 16.22
C PRO A 47 -6.96 -11.70 15.19
N ARG A 48 -7.08 -10.44 14.79
CA ARG A 48 -6.20 -9.77 13.82
C ARG A 48 -5.16 -8.85 14.44
N SER A 49 -5.22 -8.63 15.76
CA SER A 49 -4.29 -7.76 16.49
C SER A 49 -3.99 -8.34 17.87
N THR A 50 -2.71 -8.57 18.12
CA THR A 50 -2.25 -9.03 19.44
C THR A 50 -2.53 -7.98 20.51
N PHE A 51 -2.42 -6.69 20.18
CA PHE A 51 -2.79 -5.58 21.06
C PHE A 51 -4.28 -5.61 21.43
N PHE A 52 -5.20 -5.64 20.44
CA PHE A 52 -6.63 -5.62 20.74
C PHE A 52 -7.07 -6.89 21.48
N THR A 53 -6.46 -8.05 21.19
CA THR A 53 -6.66 -9.26 21.99
C THR A 53 -6.30 -9.04 23.44
N ALA A 54 -5.12 -8.48 23.74
CA ALA A 54 -4.67 -8.24 25.11
C ALA A 54 -5.55 -7.20 25.82
N ALA A 55 -5.89 -6.10 25.13
CA ALA A 55 -6.71 -5.02 25.68
C ALA A 55 -8.13 -5.48 26.02
N CYS A 56 -8.73 -6.35 25.21
CA CYS A 56 -10.11 -6.82 25.40
C CYS A 56 -10.25 -8.07 26.30
N ASN A 57 -9.20 -8.90 26.42
CA ASN A 57 -9.26 -10.12 27.24
C ASN A 57 -8.73 -9.93 28.66
N GLY A 58 -8.01 -8.84 28.94
CA GLY A 58 -7.50 -8.54 30.29
C GLY A 58 -8.55 -7.89 31.20
N ASN A 59 -8.19 -7.72 32.48
CA ASN A 59 -8.96 -6.91 33.44
C ASN A 59 -8.65 -5.40 33.31
N PHE A 60 -8.31 -4.95 32.10
CA PHE A 60 -8.01 -3.55 31.84
C PHE A 60 -9.31 -2.76 31.66
N LYS A 61 -9.22 -1.43 31.87
CA LYS A 61 -10.37 -0.52 31.78
C LYS A 61 -11.06 -0.62 30.42
N GLU A 62 -10.27 -0.81 29.37
CA GLU A 62 -10.70 -0.93 27.98
C GLU A 62 -11.63 -2.11 27.74
N GLY A 63 -11.30 -3.28 28.32
CA GLY A 63 -12.12 -4.48 28.23
C GLY A 63 -13.44 -4.36 29.00
N LEU A 64 -13.41 -3.66 30.14
CA LEU A 64 -14.58 -3.42 30.99
C LEU A 64 -15.54 -2.39 30.39
N GLU A 65 -15.00 -1.31 29.82
CA GLU A 65 -15.79 -0.22 29.23
C GLU A 65 -16.17 -0.49 27.76
N ASN A 66 -15.59 -1.51 27.14
CA ASN A 66 -15.69 -1.77 25.71
C ASN A 66 -15.30 -0.55 24.88
N MET A 67 -14.27 0.18 25.33
CA MET A 67 -13.79 1.40 24.70
C MET A 67 -12.28 1.50 24.80
N ILE A 68 -11.61 1.60 23.66
CA ILE A 68 -10.17 1.78 23.54
C ILE A 68 -9.91 3.21 23.09
N HIS A 69 -9.00 3.90 23.78
CA HIS A 69 -8.59 5.26 23.43
C HIS A 69 -7.17 5.26 22.86
N LEU A 70 -6.99 5.86 21.69
CA LEU A 70 -5.72 6.00 20.97
C LEU A 70 -5.39 7.50 20.77
N PRO A 71 -5.14 8.26 21.84
CA PRO A 71 -4.99 9.73 21.74
C PRO A 71 -3.69 10.18 21.05
N ASP A 72 -2.67 9.33 21.04
CA ASP A 72 -1.34 9.65 20.51
C ASP A 72 -1.17 9.27 19.03
N ASP A 73 -2.21 8.71 18.40
CA ASP A 73 -2.17 8.29 16.99
C ASP A 73 -2.89 9.28 16.08
N ASP A 74 -2.49 9.25 14.81
CA ASP A 74 -3.11 10.03 13.74
C ASP A 74 -4.47 9.42 13.37
N PRO A 75 -5.60 10.15 13.50
CA PRO A 75 -6.93 9.63 13.20
C PRO A 75 -7.08 9.08 11.77
N VAL A 76 -6.36 9.66 10.79
CA VAL A 76 -6.37 9.16 9.41
C VAL A 76 -5.74 7.77 9.34
N VAL A 77 -4.65 7.56 10.06
CA VAL A 77 -3.91 6.30 10.09
C VAL A 77 -4.68 5.23 10.87
N VAL A 78 -5.35 5.60 11.97
CA VAL A 78 -6.25 4.69 12.70
C VAL A 78 -7.44 4.28 11.84
N ARG A 79 -7.99 5.19 11.02
CA ARG A 79 -9.06 4.86 10.07
C ARG A 79 -8.60 3.82 9.05
N GLU A 80 -7.39 3.95 8.51
CA GLU A 80 -6.79 2.93 7.62
C GLU A 80 -6.65 1.58 8.31
N MET A 81 -6.19 1.55 9.56
CA MET A 81 -6.09 0.32 10.35
C MET A 81 -7.44 -0.34 10.53
N VAL A 82 -8.45 0.41 10.97
CA VAL A 82 -9.80 -0.12 11.21
C VAL A 82 -10.39 -0.61 9.90
N TYR A 83 -10.23 0.13 8.79
CA TYR A 83 -10.69 -0.30 7.48
C TYR A 83 -10.03 -1.62 7.05
N TYR A 84 -8.70 -1.73 7.19
CA TYR A 84 -7.95 -2.95 6.88
C TYR A 84 -8.43 -4.16 7.68
N LEU A 85 -8.76 -3.98 8.95
CA LEU A 85 -9.25 -5.05 9.83
C LEU A 85 -10.57 -5.67 9.35
N TYR A 86 -11.27 -5.09 8.38
CA TYR A 86 -12.45 -5.69 7.74
C TYR A 86 -12.18 -6.06 6.28
N ASN A 87 -11.44 -5.22 5.57
CA ASN A 87 -11.34 -5.28 4.10
C ASN A 87 -10.09 -5.97 3.58
N LEU A 88 -9.06 -6.14 4.43
CA LEU A 88 -7.72 -6.59 4.03
C LEU A 88 -7.07 -5.73 2.93
N ASP A 89 -7.58 -4.52 2.74
CA ASP A 89 -7.02 -3.47 1.90
C ASP A 89 -6.95 -2.15 2.70
N LEU A 90 -6.18 -1.18 2.20
CA LEU A 90 -6.25 0.20 2.68
C LEU A 90 -7.39 0.93 1.94
N VAL A 91 -7.88 2.03 2.51
CA VAL A 91 -8.94 2.82 1.88
C VAL A 91 -8.50 3.19 0.48
N GLY A 92 -9.37 2.93 -0.50
CA GLY A 92 -9.15 3.32 -1.88
C GLY A 92 -9.03 4.84 -1.96
N TYR A 93 -7.81 5.34 -2.00
CA TYR A 93 -7.53 6.72 -2.41
C TYR A 93 -7.82 6.78 -3.90
N GLU A 94 -9.07 7.08 -4.26
CA GLU A 94 -9.46 7.30 -5.64
C GLU A 94 -8.64 8.48 -6.20
N PHE A 95 -7.56 8.15 -6.89
CA PHE A 95 -6.90 9.08 -7.78
C PHE A 95 -7.76 9.14 -9.04
N VAL A 96 -8.51 10.23 -9.19
CA VAL A 96 -9.20 10.56 -10.43
C VAL A 96 -8.19 11.30 -11.31
N PRO A 97 -7.73 10.71 -12.44
CA PRO A 97 -6.87 11.42 -13.38
C PRO A 97 -7.55 12.70 -13.88
N GLU A 98 -6.79 13.77 -14.12
CA GLU A 98 -7.36 15.04 -14.62
C GLU A 98 -8.17 14.89 -15.92
N ASP A 99 -7.80 13.90 -16.74
CA ASP A 99 -8.49 13.58 -17.99
C ASP A 99 -9.70 12.65 -17.82
N GLY A 100 -9.99 12.21 -16.59
CA GLY A 100 -11.08 11.29 -16.28
C GLY A 100 -10.93 9.89 -16.88
N ASN A 101 -9.79 9.56 -17.49
CA ASN A 101 -9.56 8.24 -18.09
C ASN A 101 -8.75 7.37 -17.13
N PHE A 102 -9.34 6.26 -16.67
CA PHE A 102 -8.76 5.39 -15.66
C PHE A 102 -7.97 4.21 -16.23
N VAL A 103 -8.01 3.98 -17.55
CA VAL A 103 -7.39 2.82 -18.20
C VAL A 103 -6.37 3.22 -19.27
N GLU A 104 -5.32 2.41 -19.39
CA GLU A 104 -4.33 2.45 -20.46
C GLU A 104 -4.25 1.09 -21.19
N GLU A 105 -3.74 1.14 -22.42
CA GLU A 105 -3.59 -0.05 -23.27
C GLU A 105 -2.28 -0.76 -22.93
N GLU A 106 -2.37 -1.99 -22.41
CA GLU A 106 -1.20 -2.87 -22.26
C GLU A 106 -0.89 -3.49 -23.62
N LEU A 107 0.31 -3.22 -24.15
CA LEU A 107 0.74 -3.73 -25.45
C LEU A 107 1.40 -5.10 -25.32
N SER A 108 1.29 -5.91 -26.38
CA SER A 108 2.05 -7.16 -26.52
C SER A 108 3.52 -6.86 -26.77
N ASP A 109 4.39 -7.73 -26.29
CA ASP A 109 5.83 -7.66 -26.56
C ASP A 109 6.18 -7.95 -28.03
N THR A 110 5.27 -8.58 -28.77
CA THR A 110 5.47 -8.89 -30.20
C THR A 110 5.25 -7.66 -31.08
N GLU A 111 6.23 -7.38 -31.93
CA GLU A 111 6.14 -6.37 -33.00
C GLU A 111 5.75 -7.04 -34.33
N TYR A 112 4.84 -6.39 -35.05
CA TYR A 112 4.29 -6.88 -36.31
C TYR A 112 4.64 -5.94 -37.45
N ASP A 113 4.90 -6.48 -38.64
CA ASP A 113 5.09 -5.68 -39.85
C ASP A 113 3.77 -5.11 -40.37
N GLY A 114 3.86 -4.05 -41.19
CA GLY A 114 2.68 -3.34 -41.69
C GLY A 114 1.77 -4.13 -42.63
N ALA A 115 2.23 -5.22 -43.26
CA ALA A 115 1.37 -6.10 -44.05
C ALA A 115 0.59 -7.06 -43.15
N THR A 116 1.24 -7.57 -42.11
CA THR A 116 0.63 -8.41 -41.08
C THR A 116 -0.42 -7.64 -40.28
N ILE A 117 -0.13 -6.40 -39.88
CA ILE A 117 -1.09 -5.51 -39.20
C ILE A 117 -2.35 -5.34 -40.06
N ARG A 118 -2.20 -4.90 -41.32
CA ARG A 118 -3.35 -4.71 -42.23
C ARG A 118 -4.17 -5.97 -42.42
N ARG A 119 -3.50 -7.12 -42.54
CA ARG A 119 -4.17 -8.43 -42.67
C ARG A 119 -4.98 -8.76 -41.42
N MET A 120 -4.43 -8.52 -40.24
CA MET A 120 -5.08 -8.79 -38.96
C MET A 120 -6.24 -7.82 -38.66
N GLU A 121 -6.11 -6.56 -39.07
CA GLU A 121 -7.19 -5.56 -38.98
C GLU A 121 -8.34 -5.93 -39.93
N TRP A 122 -8.03 -6.34 -41.17
CA TRP A 122 -9.04 -6.70 -42.18
C TRP A 122 -9.83 -7.96 -41.81
N LEU A 123 -9.19 -8.97 -41.21
CA LEU A 123 -9.84 -10.22 -40.80
C LEU A 123 -10.68 -10.08 -39.51
N GLY A 124 -10.49 -9.02 -38.72
CA GLY A 124 -10.87 -8.97 -37.30
C GLY A 124 -11.99 -8.00 -36.92
N HIS A 125 -12.84 -7.58 -37.85
CA HIS A 125 -13.74 -6.42 -37.71
C HIS A 125 -14.85 -6.48 -36.63
N ARG A 126 -14.74 -7.33 -35.59
CA ARG A 126 -15.72 -7.42 -34.50
C ARG A 126 -15.17 -7.75 -33.10
N PHE A 127 -13.85 -7.84 -32.89
CA PHE A 127 -13.27 -8.11 -31.57
C PHE A 127 -12.27 -7.02 -31.15
N VAL A 128 -12.48 -6.45 -29.97
CA VAL A 128 -11.63 -5.40 -29.35
C VAL A 128 -10.15 -5.81 -29.27
N GLY A 129 -9.87 -7.11 -29.26
CA GLY A 129 -8.51 -7.66 -29.20
C GLY A 129 -7.63 -7.45 -30.44
N ASN A 130 -8.05 -6.79 -31.52
CA ASN A 130 -7.21 -6.56 -32.71
C ASN A 130 -6.79 -5.09 -32.91
N ARG A 131 -6.88 -4.28 -31.86
CA ARG A 131 -6.34 -2.91 -31.89
C ARG A 131 -4.81 -2.93 -31.82
N PHE A 132 -4.16 -2.06 -32.59
CA PHE A 132 -2.71 -1.86 -32.57
C PHE A 132 -2.38 -0.42 -32.17
N VAL A 133 -1.27 -0.24 -31.45
CA VAL A 133 -0.62 1.06 -31.21
C VAL A 133 0.79 0.97 -31.78
N GLY A 134 1.04 1.73 -32.85
CA GLY A 134 2.23 1.53 -33.67
C GLY A 134 2.28 0.10 -34.22
N ASN A 135 3.40 -0.60 -33.99
CA ASN A 135 3.62 -1.97 -34.48
C ASN A 135 3.27 -3.06 -33.46
N ARG A 136 2.67 -2.70 -32.31
CA ARG A 136 2.34 -3.65 -31.23
C ARG A 136 0.84 -3.76 -31.03
N ARG A 137 0.39 -4.95 -30.69
CA ARG A 137 -1.03 -5.26 -30.47
C ARG A 137 -1.44 -4.89 -29.05
N VAL A 138 -2.63 -4.33 -28.86
CA VAL A 138 -3.24 -4.11 -27.54
C VAL A 138 -3.70 -5.46 -26.99
N LYS A 139 -3.11 -5.88 -25.86
CA LYS A 139 -3.40 -7.14 -25.18
C LYS A 139 -4.63 -7.03 -24.29
N ARG A 140 -4.72 -5.96 -23.51
CA ARG A 140 -5.86 -5.64 -22.63
C ARG A 140 -5.83 -4.17 -22.21
N LEU A 141 -6.93 -3.74 -21.60
CA LEU A 141 -6.97 -2.50 -20.84
C LEU A 141 -6.55 -2.79 -19.41
N VAL A 142 -5.60 -2.01 -18.89
CA VAL A 142 -5.17 -2.03 -17.48
C VAL A 142 -5.47 -0.68 -16.85
N PRO A 143 -5.71 -0.60 -15.53
CA PRO A 143 -5.83 0.71 -14.90
C PRO A 143 -4.53 1.50 -15.06
N LYS A 144 -4.62 2.80 -15.34
CA LYS A 144 -3.44 3.67 -15.45
C LYS A 144 -2.58 3.59 -14.21
N LEU A 145 -1.27 3.70 -14.37
CA LEU A 145 -0.33 3.64 -13.26
C LEU A 145 -0.71 4.58 -12.11
N GLY A 146 -1.05 5.86 -12.37
CA GLY A 146 -1.49 6.80 -11.32
C GLY A 146 -2.74 6.36 -10.54
N VAL A 147 -3.67 5.65 -11.20
CA VAL A 147 -4.89 5.09 -10.57
C VAL A 147 -4.55 3.87 -9.70
N ARG A 148 -3.53 3.09 -10.08
CA ARG A 148 -3.08 1.91 -9.32
C ARG A 148 -2.22 2.27 -8.12
N ILE A 149 -1.47 3.35 -8.23
CA ILE A 149 -0.44 3.73 -7.27
C ILE A 149 -0.99 4.75 -6.24
N GLY A 150 -1.93 5.62 -6.63
CA GLY A 150 -2.43 6.69 -5.78
C GLY A 150 -1.50 7.91 -5.76
N PRO A 151 -1.90 9.03 -5.13
CA PRO A 151 -1.12 10.27 -5.13
C PRO A 151 0.19 10.16 -4.32
N PRO A 152 1.24 10.93 -4.65
CA PRO A 152 2.56 10.87 -3.97
C PRO A 152 2.48 11.02 -2.44
N LYS A 153 1.58 11.88 -1.94
CA LYS A 153 1.34 12.07 -0.49
C LYS A 153 1.04 10.78 0.28
N ASN A 154 0.56 9.74 -0.41
CA ASN A 154 0.26 8.44 0.21
C ASN A 154 1.53 7.70 0.64
N LEU A 155 2.72 8.06 0.12
CA LEU A 155 3.99 7.48 0.57
C LEU A 155 4.14 7.64 2.08
N ARG A 156 3.95 8.87 2.57
CA ARG A 156 4.06 9.18 3.99
C ARG A 156 2.95 8.52 4.81
N LEU A 157 1.73 8.47 4.28
CA LEU A 157 0.65 7.74 4.91
C LEU A 157 1.00 6.27 5.10
N PHE A 158 1.50 5.59 4.06
CA PHE A 158 1.83 4.17 4.14
C PHE A 158 2.98 3.92 5.11
N ALA A 159 3.96 4.83 5.21
CA ALA A 159 4.97 4.78 6.26
C ALA A 159 4.35 4.79 7.66
N LYS A 160 3.41 5.71 7.92
CA LYS A 160 2.66 5.75 9.20
C LYS A 160 1.81 4.50 9.44
N VAL A 161 1.11 4.00 8.42
CA VAL A 161 0.29 2.77 8.49
C VAL A 161 1.17 1.55 8.79
N TYR A 162 2.37 1.50 8.24
CA TYR A 162 3.35 0.46 8.55
C TYR A 162 3.79 0.50 10.00
N ALA A 163 4.10 1.69 10.53
CA ALA A 163 4.50 1.87 11.92
C ALA A 163 3.40 1.44 12.90
N ILE A 164 2.14 1.82 12.65
CA ILE A 164 1.03 1.38 13.52
C ILE A 164 0.74 -0.13 13.36
N GLY A 165 1.02 -0.72 12.19
CA GLY A 165 0.92 -2.16 12.00
C GLY A 165 1.87 -2.94 12.92
N GLU A 166 3.06 -2.40 13.18
CA GLU A 166 3.96 -2.94 14.20
C GLU A 166 3.42 -2.66 15.61
N LYS A 167 3.10 -1.39 15.92
CA LYS A 167 2.62 -0.95 17.24
C LYS A 167 1.44 -1.78 17.75
N TYR A 168 0.48 -2.09 16.88
CA TYR A 168 -0.73 -2.83 17.22
C TYR A 168 -0.64 -4.33 16.92
N GLY A 169 0.52 -4.82 16.49
CA GLY A 169 0.77 -6.23 16.21
C GLY A 169 -0.17 -6.79 15.14
N ILE A 170 -0.24 -6.12 13.99
CA ILE A 170 -1.06 -6.46 12.83
C ILE A 170 -0.12 -6.71 11.62
N PRO A 171 0.50 -7.90 11.51
CA PRO A 171 1.52 -8.17 10.48
C PRO A 171 1.00 -7.96 9.05
N GLY A 172 -0.27 -8.28 8.80
CA GLY A 172 -0.88 -8.10 7.49
C GLY A 172 -1.03 -6.62 7.10
N LEU A 173 -1.22 -5.72 8.08
CA LEU A 173 -1.28 -4.27 7.83
C LEU A 173 0.10 -3.73 7.43
N LYS A 174 1.15 -4.19 8.10
CA LYS A 174 2.54 -3.89 7.69
C LYS A 174 2.80 -4.36 6.26
N ALA A 175 2.44 -5.61 5.96
CA ALA A 175 2.70 -6.20 4.65
C ALA A 175 2.02 -5.42 3.51
N ILE A 176 0.77 -5.00 3.69
CA ILE A 176 0.07 -4.25 2.65
C ILE A 176 0.59 -2.82 2.51
N ALA A 177 0.89 -2.14 3.62
CA ALA A 177 1.47 -0.80 3.59
C ALA A 177 2.84 -0.81 2.89
N LEU A 178 3.68 -1.81 3.18
CA LEU A 178 4.96 -2.01 2.51
C LEU A 178 4.81 -2.21 1.01
N SER A 179 3.90 -3.10 0.58
CA SER A 179 3.65 -3.37 -0.84
C SER A 179 3.21 -2.12 -1.62
N LYS A 180 2.27 -1.35 -1.04
CA LYS A 180 1.80 -0.10 -1.66
C LYS A 180 2.88 0.98 -1.64
N PHE A 181 3.68 1.08 -0.58
CA PHE A 181 4.82 1.99 -0.48
C PHE A 181 5.89 1.68 -1.53
N GLU A 182 6.27 0.41 -1.70
CA GLU A 182 7.26 0.00 -2.73
C GLU A 182 6.79 0.39 -4.14
N THR A 183 5.50 0.24 -4.40
CA THR A 183 4.91 0.61 -5.70
C THR A 183 4.97 2.13 -5.91
N LEU A 184 4.60 2.92 -4.89
CA LEU A 184 4.68 4.39 -4.94
C LEU A 184 6.12 4.90 -5.05
N ALA A 185 7.06 4.30 -4.29
CA ALA A 185 8.44 4.75 -4.22
C ALA A 185 9.12 4.64 -5.59
N LYS A 186 8.85 3.58 -6.35
CA LYS A 186 9.34 3.41 -7.72
C LYS A 186 8.81 4.48 -8.68
N ALA A 187 7.57 4.92 -8.50
CA ALA A 187 6.93 5.89 -9.39
C ALA A 187 7.28 7.35 -9.04
N TYR A 188 7.45 7.66 -7.76
CA TYR A 188 7.58 9.03 -7.25
C TYR A 188 8.89 9.27 -6.49
N ALA A 189 9.95 8.50 -6.77
CA ALA A 189 11.25 8.65 -6.11
C ALA A 189 11.79 10.10 -6.15
N GLN A 190 11.50 10.84 -7.21
CA GLN A 190 12.00 12.20 -7.46
C GLN A 190 11.14 13.31 -6.83
N THR A 191 10.06 12.97 -6.11
CA THR A 191 9.20 13.97 -5.47
C THR A 191 9.63 14.25 -4.03
N GLU A 192 9.31 15.44 -3.55
CA GLU A 192 9.50 15.82 -2.14
C GLU A 192 8.70 14.91 -1.19
N ASP A 193 7.56 14.37 -1.64
CA ASP A 193 6.79 13.40 -0.86
C ASP A 193 7.59 12.12 -0.56
N PHE A 194 8.44 11.66 -1.47
CA PHE A 194 9.32 10.52 -1.19
C PHE A 194 10.35 10.85 -0.12
N ARG A 195 10.92 12.07 -0.13
CA ARG A 195 11.84 12.52 0.92
C ARG A 195 11.17 12.54 2.30
N LEU A 196 10.00 13.16 2.38
CA LEU A 196 9.22 13.24 3.62
C LEU A 196 8.79 11.86 4.11
N ALA A 197 8.48 10.94 3.19
CA ALA A 197 8.13 9.59 3.55
C ALA A 197 9.34 8.77 4.01
N ALA A 198 10.51 8.96 3.39
CA ALA A 198 11.76 8.36 3.87
C ALA A 198 12.11 8.85 5.28
N GLU A 199 11.96 10.15 5.54
CA GLU A 199 12.10 10.72 6.88
C GLU A 199 11.12 10.09 7.89
N GLU A 200 9.85 9.94 7.52
CA GLU A 200 8.86 9.23 8.33
C GLU A 200 9.25 7.77 8.58
N VAL A 201 9.78 7.04 7.59
CA VAL A 201 10.24 5.66 7.75
C VAL A 201 11.35 5.57 8.79
N TYR A 202 12.37 6.41 8.72
CA TYR A 202 13.51 6.36 9.66
C TYR A 202 13.17 6.89 11.06
N THR A 203 12.10 7.67 11.21
CA THR A 203 11.66 8.20 12.52
C THR A 203 10.60 7.35 13.21
N SER A 204 9.82 6.57 12.45
CA SER A 204 8.73 5.75 12.97
C SER A 204 9.05 4.25 13.08
N THR A 205 10.22 3.83 12.60
CA THR A 205 10.70 2.43 12.70
C THR A 205 12.00 2.35 13.48
N ILE A 206 12.19 1.23 14.19
CA ILE A 206 13.47 0.88 14.83
C ILE A 206 14.46 0.29 13.82
N ASP A 207 15.74 0.23 14.17
CA ASP A 207 16.83 -0.20 13.29
C ASP A 207 16.73 -1.66 12.83
N GLN A 208 16.13 -2.54 13.65
CA GLN A 208 15.89 -3.95 13.29
C GLN A 208 14.71 -4.12 12.33
N ASP A 209 13.82 -3.13 12.23
CA ASP A 209 12.67 -3.20 11.33
C ASP A 209 13.08 -2.77 9.91
N ARG A 210 13.63 -3.73 9.16
CA ARG A 210 14.25 -3.49 7.86
C ARG A 210 13.28 -3.32 6.69
N GLY A 211 12.00 -3.66 6.85
CA GLY A 211 11.08 -3.77 5.71
C GLY A 211 11.00 -2.51 4.84
N MET A 212 10.55 -1.38 5.41
CA MET A 212 10.47 -0.13 4.65
C MET A 212 11.84 0.55 4.46
N ARG A 213 12.75 0.41 5.43
CA ARG A 213 14.10 0.99 5.33
C ARG A 213 14.86 0.43 4.13
N ASP A 214 14.76 -0.87 3.87
CA ASP A 214 15.38 -1.52 2.72
C ASP A 214 14.78 -1.05 1.39
N VAL A 215 13.48 -0.75 1.36
CA VAL A 215 12.84 -0.15 0.17
C VAL A 215 13.40 1.24 -0.09
N VAL A 216 13.49 2.10 0.93
CA VAL A 216 14.08 3.44 0.79
C VAL A 216 15.52 3.37 0.30
N VAL A 217 16.35 2.51 0.91
CA VAL A 217 17.75 2.30 0.53
C VAL A 217 17.85 1.88 -0.92
N LYS A 218 17.05 0.89 -1.35
CA LYS A 218 17.03 0.41 -2.73
C LYS A 218 16.59 1.51 -3.72
N THR A 219 15.52 2.26 -3.39
CA THR A 219 15.04 3.33 -4.27
C THR A 219 16.07 4.45 -4.41
N VAL A 220 16.77 4.83 -3.34
CA VAL A 220 17.85 5.81 -3.38
C VAL A 220 19.07 5.29 -4.13
N GLU A 221 19.42 4.01 -3.98
CA GLU A 221 20.49 3.35 -4.75
C GLU A 221 20.22 3.40 -6.26
N GLU A 222 18.99 3.06 -6.68
CA GLU A 222 18.54 3.12 -8.07
C GLU A 222 18.44 4.56 -8.61
N ASN A 223 18.35 5.55 -7.71
CA ASN A 223 18.18 6.97 -8.03
C ASN A 223 19.23 7.83 -7.31
N ILE A 224 20.51 7.48 -7.40
CA ILE A 224 21.57 8.09 -6.58
C ILE A 224 21.67 9.62 -6.69
N ALA A 225 21.19 10.20 -7.80
CA ALA A 225 21.10 11.64 -8.01
C ALA A 225 20.21 12.36 -6.98
N LEU A 226 19.31 11.65 -6.29
CA LEU A 226 18.53 12.18 -5.17
C LEU A 226 19.44 12.75 -4.08
N LEU A 227 20.62 12.19 -3.85
CA LEU A 227 21.56 12.68 -2.83
C LEU A 227 22.20 14.04 -3.18
N ASN A 228 22.01 14.55 -4.41
CA ASN A 228 22.40 15.91 -4.78
C ASN A 228 21.40 16.96 -4.26
N ASP A 229 20.18 16.56 -3.89
CA ASP A 229 19.22 17.42 -3.24
C ASP A 229 19.63 17.66 -1.78
N ALA A 230 19.63 18.93 -1.36
CA ALA A 230 20.06 19.31 -0.02
C ALA A 230 19.19 18.70 1.08
N GLY A 231 17.89 18.47 0.80
CA GLY A 231 16.97 17.83 1.72
C GLY A 231 17.29 16.34 1.90
N PHE A 232 17.54 15.61 0.82
CA PHE A 232 17.96 14.20 0.89
C PHE A 232 19.36 14.05 1.50
N GLU A 233 20.28 14.96 1.21
CA GLU A 233 21.60 14.98 1.84
C GLU A 233 21.47 15.17 3.36
N ALA A 234 20.64 16.12 3.81
CA ALA A 234 20.37 16.33 5.23
C ALA A 234 19.71 15.10 5.87
N LEU A 235 18.76 14.46 5.19
CA LEU A 235 18.15 13.22 5.65
C LEU A 235 19.20 12.11 5.84
N ALA A 236 20.08 11.92 4.87
CA ALA A 236 21.14 10.91 4.94
C ALA A 236 22.15 11.18 6.06
N LYS A 237 22.39 12.45 6.41
CA LYS A 237 23.26 12.86 7.52
C LYS A 237 22.60 12.72 8.90
N ASN A 238 21.32 13.02 9.00
CA ASN A 238 20.60 13.10 10.26
C ASN A 238 19.92 11.79 10.67
N THR A 239 19.93 10.79 9.79
CA THR A 239 19.34 9.46 10.03
C THR A 239 20.36 8.37 9.71
N GLU A 240 19.99 7.12 10.00
CA GLU A 240 20.81 5.94 9.67
C GLU A 240 20.82 5.62 8.17
N LEU A 241 20.10 6.38 7.32
CA LEU A 241 20.06 6.15 5.87
C LEU A 241 21.45 6.17 5.23
N GLY A 242 22.33 7.09 5.62
CA GLY A 242 23.70 7.14 5.09
C GLY A 242 24.51 5.89 5.44
N HIS A 243 24.35 5.38 6.65
CA HIS A 243 24.98 4.12 7.09
C HIS A 243 24.41 2.92 6.30
N ASP A 244 23.09 2.85 6.15
CA ASP A 244 22.44 1.75 5.44
C ASP A 244 22.81 1.69 3.95
N LEU A 245 22.93 2.85 3.29
CA LEU A 245 23.42 2.95 1.91
C LEU A 245 24.87 2.44 1.80
N LEU A 246 25.74 2.82 2.73
CA LEU A 246 27.14 2.34 2.76
C LEU A 246 27.19 0.82 2.95
N MET A 247 26.41 0.28 3.88
CA MET A 247 26.35 -1.16 4.13
C MET A 247 25.82 -1.92 2.91
N LYS A 248 24.81 -1.37 2.22
CA LYS A 248 24.28 -1.94 0.98
C LYS A 248 25.36 -2.01 -0.11
N LEU A 249 26.06 -0.92 -0.38
CA LEU A 249 27.11 -0.85 -1.41
C LEU A 249 28.26 -1.82 -1.14
N THR A 250 28.67 -1.98 0.12
CA THR A 250 29.73 -2.94 0.49
C THR A 250 29.28 -4.39 0.37
N SER A 251 28.00 -4.69 0.61
CA SER A 251 27.44 -6.03 0.44
C SER A 251 27.41 -6.47 -1.03
N THR A 252 27.05 -5.56 -1.95
CA THR A 252 27.00 -5.82 -3.40
C THR A 252 28.38 -6.15 -3.97
N ARG A 253 29.44 -5.48 -3.49
CA ARG A 253 30.84 -5.75 -3.90
C ARG A 253 31.41 -7.07 -3.39
N ARG A 254 30.85 -7.65 -2.33
CA ARG A 254 31.28 -8.97 -1.81
C ARG A 254 30.59 -10.14 -2.51
N ALA A 255 29.47 -9.88 -3.20
CA ALA A 255 28.65 -10.89 -3.85
C ALA A 255 28.91 -11.03 -5.36
N GLY A 256 29.64 -10.11 -5.97
CA GLY A 256 30.09 -10.16 -7.36
C GLY A 256 31.57 -10.48 -7.47
#